data_AF-A0A1C7W4P8-F1
#
_entry.id   AF-A0A1C7W4P8-F1
#
_cell.length_a   1.000
_cell.length_b   1.000
_cell.length_c   1.000
_cell.angle_alpha   90.00
_cell.angle_beta   90.00
_cell.angle_gamma   90.00
#
_symmetry.space_group_name_H-M   'P 1'
#
loop_
_entity.id
_entity.type
_entity.pdbx_description
1 polymer ?
#
loop_
_entity_poly.entity_id
_entity_poly.type
_entity_poly.pdbx_seq_one_letter_code
_entity_poly.pdbx_strand_id
1 'polypeptide(L)'
;MAFTNKLTDQSSAFGAERTAWLNEKTQTARDQNAALTAALALQQKYQDKANLLSNQLATTKQQLAESKAKYQRDIVNATQNDGVGYTGLGPDGLCLYRQALGYPCDQRLPETHSGAAAYPADATSPRTGLLPEDLLAHSSDYGEWCQSLKAQLESLNHIYNNGTNK
;
A
#
# COMPACT_ATOMS: atom_id res chain seq x y z
N MET A 1 17.93 56.86 61.28
CA MET A 1 17.46 56.84 59.87
C MET A 1 18.12 55.77 59.01
N ALA A 2 19.41 55.47 59.17
CA ALA A 2 20.10 54.46 58.34
C ALA A 2 19.58 53.01 58.49
N PHE A 3 19.20 52.60 59.70
CA PHE A 3 18.73 51.23 59.98
C PHE A 3 17.35 50.94 59.35
N THR A 4 16.47 51.94 59.37
CA THR A 4 15.13 51.86 58.78
C THR A 4 15.21 51.73 57.26
N ASN A 5 16.04 52.52 56.57
CA ASN A 5 16.23 52.39 55.12
C ASN A 5 16.74 51.00 54.72
N LYS A 6 17.67 50.43 55.50
CA LYS A 6 18.24 49.10 55.22
C LYS A 6 17.20 47.97 55.29
N LEU A 7 16.26 48.04 56.23
CA LEU A 7 15.16 47.09 56.35
C LEU A 7 14.15 47.21 55.19
N THR A 8 13.87 48.44 54.75
CA THR A 8 13.00 48.68 53.58
C THR A 8 13.62 48.14 52.29
N ASP A 9 14.93 48.33 52.10
CA ASP A 9 15.65 47.79 50.94
C ASP A 9 15.67 46.24 50.94
N GLN A 10 15.84 45.60 52.10
CA GLN A 10 15.82 44.14 52.19
C GLN A 10 14.43 43.54 51.92
N SER A 11 13.37 44.17 52.42
CA SER A 11 12.00 43.70 52.21
C SER A 11 11.54 43.87 50.75
N SER A 12 11.95 44.95 50.09
CA SER A 12 11.69 45.17 48.66
C SER A 12 12.47 44.19 47.78
N ALA A 13 13.75 43.92 48.10
CA ALA A 13 14.55 42.91 47.40
C ALA A 13 13.93 41.50 47.50
N PHE A 14 13.52 41.09 48.70
CA PHE A 14 12.84 39.80 48.91
C PHE A 14 11.50 39.70 48.15
N GLY A 15 10.72 40.79 48.12
CA GLY A 15 9.48 40.86 47.34
C GLY A 15 9.72 40.71 45.83
N ALA A 16 10.79 41.31 45.32
CA ALA A 16 11.20 41.20 43.91
C ALA A 16 11.64 39.76 43.56
N GLU A 17 12.48 39.13 44.38
CA GLU A 17 12.90 37.73 44.19
C GLU A 17 11.71 36.76 44.20
N ARG A 18 10.78 36.93 45.15
CA ARG A 18 9.57 36.10 45.22
C ARG A 18 8.72 36.23 43.95
N THR A 19 8.60 37.44 43.43
CA THR A 19 7.83 37.70 42.20
C THR A 19 8.52 37.10 40.98
N ALA A 20 9.85 37.22 40.88
CA ALA A 20 10.63 36.59 39.82
C ALA A 20 10.47 35.06 39.84
N TRP A 21 10.59 34.44 41.02
CA TRP A 21 10.40 32.99 41.19
C TRP A 21 8.99 32.51 40.82
N LEU A 22 7.95 33.25 41.22
CA LEU A 22 6.56 32.93 40.86
C LEU A 22 6.32 33.04 39.35
N ASN A 23 6.89 34.08 38.73
CA ASN A 23 6.80 34.29 37.29
C ASN A 23 7.52 33.16 36.53
N GLU A 24 8.71 32.78 36.95
CA GLU A 24 9.48 31.69 36.35
C GLU A 24 8.76 30.34 36.47
N LYS A 25 8.22 30.03 37.65
CA LYS A 25 7.38 28.85 37.89
C LYS A 25 6.16 28.81 36.97
N THR A 26 5.46 29.93 36.85
CA THR A 26 4.26 30.05 36.01
C THR A 26 4.62 29.92 34.54
N GLN A 27 5.71 30.54 34.11
CA GLN A 27 6.19 30.46 32.73
C GLN A 27 6.59 29.03 32.38
N THR A 28 7.37 28.37 33.23
CA THR A 28 7.77 26.97 33.03
C THR A 28 6.57 26.05 32.95
N ALA A 29 5.57 26.23 33.83
CA ALA A 29 4.34 25.43 33.78
C ALA A 29 3.55 25.66 32.48
N ARG A 30 3.50 26.90 31.98
CA ARG A 30 2.87 27.22 30.69
C ARG A 30 3.62 26.59 29.52
N ASP A 31 4.94 26.67 29.51
CA ASP A 31 5.79 26.12 28.45
C ASP A 31 5.68 24.59 28.41
N GLN A 32 5.67 23.93 29.57
CA GLN A 32 5.45 22.49 29.67
C GLN A 32 4.07 22.08 29.19
N ASN A 33 3.02 22.81 29.56
CA ASN A 33 1.66 22.54 29.11
C ASN A 33 1.51 22.74 27.59
N ALA A 34 2.10 23.81 27.05
CA ALA A 34 2.14 24.05 25.61
C ALA A 34 2.87 22.93 24.87
N ALA A 35 4.03 22.49 25.37
CA ALA A 35 4.78 21.37 24.80
C ALA A 35 3.99 20.05 24.85
N LEU A 36 3.32 19.76 25.97
CA LEU A 36 2.48 18.58 26.12
C LEU A 36 1.29 18.60 25.15
N THR A 37 0.64 19.76 25.02
CA THR A 37 -0.48 19.95 24.09
C THR A 37 -0.04 19.76 22.64
N ALA A 38 1.12 20.31 22.27
CA ALA A 38 1.70 20.14 20.95
C ALA A 38 2.07 18.67 20.66
N ALA A 39 2.66 17.98 21.64
CA ALA A 39 3.00 16.56 21.54
C ALA A 39 1.74 15.69 21.36
N LEU A 40 0.68 15.97 22.13
CA LEU A 40 -0.59 15.26 22.02
C LEU A 40 -1.25 15.49 20.65
N ALA A 41 -1.27 16.73 20.15
CA ALA A 41 -1.79 17.03 18.83
C ALA A 41 -1.00 16.32 17.72
N LEU A 42 0.32 16.20 17.87
CA LEU A 42 1.16 15.48 16.93
C LEU A 42 0.89 13.97 16.99
N GLN A 43 0.76 13.40 18.19
CA GLN A 43 0.39 12.00 18.39
C GLN A 43 -0.95 11.67 17.73
N GLN A 44 -1.98 12.51 17.94
CA GLN A 44 -3.29 12.36 17.34
C GLN A 44 -3.20 12.32 15.80
N LYS A 45 -2.46 13.27 15.21
CA LYS A 45 -2.24 13.31 13.75
C LYS A 45 -1.58 12.05 13.20
N TYR A 46 -0.62 11.48 13.92
CA TYR A 46 0.01 10.22 13.50
C TYR A 46 -0.92 9.03 13.68
N GLN A 47 -1.73 9.00 14.73
CA GLN A 47 -2.73 7.97 14.95
C GLN A 47 -3.77 7.95 13.83
N ASP A 48 -4.29 9.12 13.44
CA ASP A 48 -5.26 9.25 12.36
C ASP A 48 -4.68 8.77 11.02
N LYS A 49 -3.42 9.12 10.74
CA LYS A 49 -2.70 8.62 9.56
C LYS A 49 -2.50 7.11 9.59
N ALA A 50 -2.12 6.55 10.74
CA ALA A 50 -1.93 5.11 10.90
C ALA A 50 -3.25 4.34 10.70
N ASN A 51 -4.36 4.87 11.23
CA ASN A 51 -5.69 4.30 11.04
C ASN A 51 -6.12 4.32 9.58
N LEU A 52 -5.92 5.45 8.88
CA LEU A 52 -6.21 5.57 7.45
C LEU A 52 -5.43 4.53 6.63
N LEU A 53 -4.12 4.43 6.86
CA LEU A 53 -3.26 3.48 6.14
C LEU A 53 -3.62 2.03 6.46
N SER A 54 -3.97 1.72 7.71
CA SER A 54 -4.41 0.39 8.12
C SER A 54 -5.69 -0.03 7.41
N ASN A 55 -6.64 0.89 7.29
CA ASN A 55 -7.90 0.65 6.56
C ASN A 55 -7.66 0.48 5.06
N GLN A 56 -6.83 1.32 4.45
CA GLN A 56 -6.47 1.18 3.04
C GLN A 56 -5.80 -0.18 2.78
N LEU A 57 -4.85 -0.58 3.63
CA LEU A 57 -4.18 -1.88 3.52
C LEU A 57 -5.16 -3.04 3.68
N ALA A 58 -6.09 -2.97 4.63
CA ALA A 58 -7.11 -4.00 4.82
C ALA A 58 -8.01 -4.15 3.58
N THR A 59 -8.48 -3.03 3.02
CA THR A 59 -9.28 -3.01 1.79
C THR A 59 -8.51 -3.59 0.61
N THR A 60 -7.26 -3.18 0.39
CA THR A 60 -6.43 -3.70 -0.70
C THR A 60 -6.17 -5.21 -0.55
N LYS A 61 -5.92 -5.69 0.68
CA LYS A 61 -5.77 -7.13 0.95
C LYS A 61 -7.03 -7.92 0.62
N GLN A 62 -8.20 -7.37 0.96
CA GLN A 62 -9.47 -8.00 0.62
C GLN A 62 -9.69 -8.06 -0.89
N GLN A 63 -9.49 -6.94 -1.60
CA GLN A 63 -9.61 -6.88 -3.06
C GLN A 63 -8.66 -7.87 -3.74
N LEU A 64 -7.42 -7.97 -3.27
CA LEU A 64 -6.45 -8.93 -3.80
C LEU A 64 -6.91 -10.37 -3.59
N ALA A 65 -7.44 -10.71 -2.42
CA ALA A 65 -7.96 -12.05 -2.14
C ALA A 65 -9.16 -12.39 -3.04
N GLU A 66 -10.06 -11.44 -3.26
CA GLU A 66 -11.21 -11.60 -4.15
C GLU A 66 -10.79 -11.78 -5.62
N SER A 67 -9.83 -10.96 -6.10
CA SER A 67 -9.24 -11.08 -7.44
C SER A 67 -8.58 -12.45 -7.63
N LYS A 68 -7.76 -12.90 -6.68
CA LYS A 68 -7.09 -14.20 -6.75
C LYS A 68 -8.09 -15.35 -6.85
N ALA A 69 -9.12 -15.33 -6.02
CA ALA A 69 -10.17 -16.35 -6.07
C ALA A 69 -10.94 -16.32 -7.40
N LYS A 70 -11.14 -15.14 -8.00
CA LYS A 70 -11.74 -15.00 -9.32
C LYS A 70 -10.83 -15.59 -10.41
N TYR A 71 -9.55 -15.23 -10.44
CA TYR A 71 -8.61 -15.73 -11.44
C TYR A 71 -8.48 -17.26 -11.38
N GLN A 72 -8.39 -17.84 -10.19
CA GLN A 72 -8.37 -19.30 -10.04
C GLN A 72 -9.59 -19.98 -10.69
N ARG A 73 -10.78 -19.41 -10.54
CA ARG A 73 -12.00 -19.94 -11.21
C ARG A 73 -11.94 -19.74 -12.72
N ASP A 74 -11.50 -18.57 -13.17
CA ASP A 74 -11.44 -18.24 -14.60
C ASP A 74 -10.42 -19.12 -15.33
N ILE A 75 -9.28 -19.45 -14.70
CA ILE A 75 -8.26 -20.37 -15.24
C ILE A 75 -8.85 -21.76 -15.44
N VAL A 76 -9.53 -22.29 -14.43
CA VAL A 76 -10.17 -23.62 -14.50
C VAL A 76 -11.26 -23.64 -15.58
N ASN A 77 -12.08 -22.59 -15.66
CA ASN A 77 -13.13 -22.50 -16.68
C ASN A 77 -12.56 -22.41 -18.10
N ALA A 78 -11.54 -21.57 -18.31
CA ALA A 78 -10.92 -21.38 -19.62
C ALA A 78 -10.24 -22.67 -20.12
N THR A 79 -9.50 -23.36 -19.25
CA THR A 79 -8.84 -24.63 -19.59
C THR A 79 -9.84 -25.76 -19.85
N GLN A 80 -10.97 -25.79 -19.14
CA GLN A 80 -12.06 -26.74 -19.42
C GLN A 80 -12.78 -26.44 -20.74
N ASN A 81 -13.07 -25.17 -21.02
CA ASN A 81 -13.74 -24.75 -22.26
C ASN A 81 -12.89 -25.02 -23.50
N ASP A 82 -11.58 -24.73 -23.43
CA ASP A 82 -10.63 -25.05 -24.49
C ASP A 82 -10.59 -26.57 -24.75
N GLY A 83 -10.68 -27.37 -23.68
CA GLY A 83 -10.74 -28.83 -23.76
C GLY A 83 -9.42 -29.48 -24.18
N VAL A 84 -9.42 -30.81 -24.27
CA VAL A 84 -8.20 -31.62 -24.50
C VAL A 84 -7.66 -31.57 -25.93
N GLY A 85 -8.33 -30.85 -26.82
CA GLY A 85 -7.90 -30.72 -28.20
C GLY A 85 -6.58 -29.96 -28.31
N TYR A 86 -6.37 -28.92 -27.51
CA TYR A 86 -5.21 -28.03 -27.65
C TYR A 86 -3.96 -28.61 -26.97
N THR A 87 -2.83 -28.57 -27.66
CA THR A 87 -1.51 -28.95 -27.12
C THR A 87 -0.81 -27.79 -26.39
N GLY A 88 -1.57 -26.78 -25.98
CA GLY A 88 -1.13 -25.49 -25.42
C GLY A 88 -2.34 -24.66 -24.95
N LEU A 89 -2.21 -23.33 -24.86
CA LEU A 89 -3.36 -22.46 -24.55
C LEU A 89 -4.35 -22.49 -25.71
N GLY A 90 -5.60 -22.85 -25.45
CA GLY A 90 -6.69 -22.68 -26.41
C GLY A 90 -7.19 -21.22 -26.43
N PRO A 91 -8.24 -20.93 -27.21
CA PRO A 91 -8.74 -19.57 -27.40
C PRO A 91 -9.12 -18.86 -26.10
N ASP A 92 -9.78 -19.54 -25.16
CA ASP A 92 -10.20 -18.96 -23.89
C ASP A 92 -9.01 -18.77 -22.95
N GLY A 93 -8.08 -19.74 -22.90
CA GLY A 93 -6.83 -19.61 -22.16
C GLY A 93 -5.97 -18.46 -22.69
N LEU A 94 -5.82 -18.34 -24.01
CA LEU A 94 -5.05 -17.25 -24.64
C LEU A 94 -5.69 -15.88 -24.35
N CYS A 95 -7.01 -15.79 -24.37
CA CYS A 95 -7.76 -14.60 -23.99
C CYS A 95 -7.43 -14.18 -22.54
N LEU A 96 -7.47 -15.13 -21.60
CA LEU A 96 -7.19 -14.88 -20.20
C LEU A 96 -5.73 -14.47 -19.96
N TYR A 97 -4.77 -15.12 -20.62
CA TYR A 97 -3.36 -14.75 -20.57
C TYR A 97 -3.12 -13.30 -21.02
N ARG A 98 -3.74 -12.91 -22.13
CA ARG A 98 -3.64 -11.53 -22.66
C ARG A 98 -4.24 -10.52 -21.71
N GLN A 99 -5.42 -10.81 -21.15
CA GLN A 99 -6.06 -9.94 -20.16
C GLN A 99 -5.19 -9.78 -18.91
N ALA A 100 -4.56 -10.84 -18.42
CA ALA A 100 -3.64 -10.79 -17.28
C ALA A 100 -2.43 -9.87 -17.55
N LEU A 101 -1.98 -9.79 -18.82
CA LEU A 101 -0.92 -8.89 -19.27
C LEU A 101 -1.42 -7.47 -19.64
N GLY A 102 -2.72 -7.19 -19.54
CA GLY A 102 -3.32 -5.90 -19.88
C GLY A 102 -3.61 -5.67 -21.37
N TYR A 103 -3.61 -6.74 -22.18
CA TYR A 103 -3.97 -6.69 -23.59
C TYR A 103 -5.43 -7.13 -23.82
N PRO A 104 -6.10 -6.60 -24.86
CA PRO A 104 -7.44 -7.00 -25.18
C PRO A 104 -7.44 -8.36 -25.92
N CYS A 105 -8.58 -9.05 -25.82
CA CYS A 105 -8.79 -10.43 -26.27
C CYS A 105 -9.21 -10.56 -27.75
N ASP A 106 -9.63 -9.45 -28.34
CA ASP A 106 -10.09 -9.28 -29.72
C ASP A 106 -8.99 -9.37 -30.80
N GLN A 107 -7.71 -9.24 -30.43
CA GLN A 107 -6.60 -9.59 -31.31
C GLN A 107 -6.46 -11.11 -31.38
N ARG A 108 -7.30 -11.73 -32.21
CA ARG A 108 -7.16 -13.14 -32.61
C ARG A 108 -5.83 -13.32 -33.34
N LEU A 109 -4.81 -13.76 -32.60
CA LEU A 109 -3.72 -14.52 -33.22
C LEU A 109 -4.37 -15.72 -33.94
N PRO A 110 -3.84 -16.16 -35.10
CA PRO A 110 -4.38 -17.33 -35.78
C PRO A 110 -4.50 -18.48 -34.77
N GLU A 111 -5.68 -19.11 -34.69
CA GLU A 111 -5.88 -20.26 -33.82
C GLU A 111 -4.84 -21.31 -34.19
N THR A 112 -3.97 -21.65 -33.24
CA THR A 112 -3.09 -22.81 -33.39
C THR A 112 -3.97 -24.02 -33.11
N HIS A 113 -4.74 -24.43 -34.12
CA HIS A 113 -5.48 -25.68 -34.07
C HIS A 113 -4.52 -26.83 -33.73
N SER A 114 -5.01 -27.79 -32.96
CA SER A 114 -4.40 -29.08 -32.70
C SER A 114 -3.85 -29.66 -34.01
N GLY A 115 -2.53 -29.67 -34.17
CA GLY A 115 -1.87 -30.18 -35.38
C GLY A 115 -1.16 -29.14 -36.26
N ALA A 116 -1.22 -27.84 -35.94
CA ALA A 116 -0.48 -26.80 -36.68
C ALA A 116 0.96 -26.58 -36.18
N ALA A 117 1.59 -27.60 -35.59
CA ALA A 117 3.04 -27.57 -35.41
C ALA A 117 3.66 -27.73 -36.80
N ALA A 118 4.50 -26.77 -37.23
CA ALA A 118 5.22 -26.87 -38.50
C ALA A 118 6.06 -28.17 -38.60
N TYR A 119 6.43 -28.74 -37.45
CA TYR A 119 7.13 -30.01 -37.29
C TYR A 119 6.49 -30.84 -36.16
N PRO A 120 5.41 -31.58 -36.42
CA PRO A 120 4.72 -32.36 -35.39
C PRO A 120 5.56 -33.54 -34.86
N ALA A 121 6.60 -33.94 -35.61
CA ALA A 121 7.55 -34.98 -35.21
C ALA A 121 8.60 -34.48 -34.17
N ASP A 122 8.81 -33.16 -34.09
CA ASP A 122 9.73 -32.53 -33.14
C ASP A 122 9.02 -32.03 -31.88
N ALA A 123 7.68 -32.13 -31.84
CA ALA A 123 6.90 -31.84 -30.66
C ALA A 123 7.10 -32.96 -29.64
N THR A 124 8.02 -32.76 -28.69
CA THR A 124 8.14 -33.58 -27.49
C THR A 124 6.76 -33.68 -26.84
N SER A 125 6.40 -34.88 -26.35
CA SER A 125 5.11 -35.22 -25.76
C SER A 125 4.45 -34.03 -25.03
N PRO A 126 3.13 -33.78 -25.19
CA PRO A 126 2.42 -32.69 -24.51
C PRO A 126 2.56 -32.71 -22.97
N ARG A 127 3.09 -33.81 -22.42
CA ARG A 127 3.40 -34.00 -20.99
C ARG A 127 4.69 -33.32 -20.50
N THR A 128 5.51 -32.77 -21.40
CA THR A 128 6.81 -32.13 -21.06
C THR A 128 6.85 -30.61 -21.29
N GLY A 129 5.78 -30.02 -21.83
CA GLY A 129 5.61 -28.55 -21.89
C GLY A 129 5.03 -27.99 -20.59
N LEU A 130 5.17 -26.67 -20.37
CA LEU A 130 4.48 -25.97 -19.27
C LEU A 130 2.96 -26.16 -19.44
N LEU A 131 2.27 -26.52 -18.35
CA LEU A 131 0.82 -26.73 -18.41
C LEU A 131 0.11 -25.39 -18.67
N PRO A 132 -0.98 -25.38 -19.47
CA PRO A 132 -1.79 -24.18 -19.70
C PRO A 132 -2.24 -23.51 -18.40
N GLU A 133 -2.63 -24.30 -17.41
CA GLU A 133 -3.01 -23.82 -16.08
C GLU A 133 -1.85 -23.11 -15.36
N ASP A 134 -0.64 -23.69 -15.40
CA ASP A 134 0.56 -23.10 -14.78
C ASP A 134 0.98 -21.79 -15.44
N LEU A 135 0.88 -21.71 -16.77
CA LEU A 135 1.17 -20.48 -17.54
C LEU A 135 0.19 -19.36 -17.18
N LEU A 136 -1.09 -19.70 -17.05
CA LEU A 136 -2.11 -18.73 -16.68
C LEU A 136 -1.97 -18.28 -15.23
N ALA A 137 -1.72 -19.21 -14.32
CA ALA A 137 -1.46 -18.91 -12.91
C ALA A 137 -0.26 -17.97 -12.76
N HIS A 138 0.85 -18.25 -13.47
CA HIS A 138 2.01 -17.37 -13.46
C HIS A 138 1.71 -15.96 -13.98
N SER A 139 0.98 -15.85 -15.10
CA SER A 139 0.62 -14.54 -15.67
C SER A 139 -0.30 -13.74 -14.75
N SER A 140 -1.24 -14.41 -14.08
CA SER A 140 -2.13 -13.82 -13.09
C SER A 140 -1.36 -13.31 -11.87
N ASP A 141 -0.49 -14.14 -11.29
CA ASP A 141 0.34 -13.77 -10.14
C ASP A 141 1.25 -12.57 -10.45
N TYR A 142 1.83 -12.53 -11.66
CA TYR A 142 2.65 -11.42 -12.10
C TYR A 142 1.83 -10.12 -12.30
N GLY A 143 0.64 -10.22 -12.91
CA GLY A 143 -0.27 -9.09 -13.07
C GLY A 143 -0.73 -8.51 -11.74
N GLU A 144 -1.06 -9.37 -10.77
CA GLU A 144 -1.39 -8.97 -9.39
C GLU A 144 -0.23 -8.23 -8.71
N TRP A 145 1.00 -8.73 -8.85
CA TRP A 145 2.18 -8.06 -8.31
C TRP A 145 2.37 -6.65 -8.89
N CYS A 146 2.17 -6.49 -10.20
CA CYS A 146 2.26 -5.18 -10.86
C CYS A 146 1.20 -4.19 -10.33
N GLN A 147 -0.04 -4.65 -10.13
CA GLN A 147 -1.11 -3.83 -9.56
C GLN A 147 -0.83 -3.45 -8.11
N SER A 148 -0.32 -4.38 -7.31
CA SER A 148 0.13 -4.12 -5.93
C SER A 148 1.22 -3.04 -5.89
N LEU A 149 2.23 -3.15 -6.76
CA LEU A 149 3.31 -2.16 -6.83
C LEU A 149 2.78 -0.77 -7.20
N LYS A 150 1.86 -0.68 -8.16
CA LYS A 150 1.19 0.57 -8.53
C LYS A 150 0.44 1.18 -7.36
N ALA A 151 -0.39 0.39 -6.65
CA ALA A 151 -1.14 0.87 -5.51
C ALA A 151 -0.23 1.39 -4.37
N GLN A 152 0.91 0.72 -4.14
CA GLN A 152 1.92 1.19 -3.18
C GLN A 152 2.53 2.53 -3.60
N LEU A 153 2.90 2.70 -4.88
CA LEU A 153 3.44 3.95 -5.40
C LEU A 153 2.42 5.10 -5.32
N GLU A 154 1.15 4.83 -5.63
CA GLU A 154 0.07 5.81 -5.52
C GLU A 154 -0.17 6.23 -4.07
N SER A 155 -0.14 5.29 -3.12
CA SER A 155 -0.23 5.59 -1.68
C SER A 155 0.94 6.45 -1.21
N LEU A 156 2.18 6.11 -1.59
CA LEU A 156 3.36 6.91 -1.27
C LEU A 156 3.28 8.32 -1.86
N ASN A 157 2.85 8.45 -3.11
CA ASN A 157 2.67 9.74 -3.77
C ASN A 157 1.60 10.59 -3.05
N HIS A 158 0.49 9.98 -2.63
CA HIS A 158 -0.54 10.64 -1.84
C HIS A 158 -0.02 11.12 -0.48
N ILE A 159 0.80 10.32 0.21
CA ILE A 159 1.43 10.72 1.48
C ILE A 159 2.38 11.90 1.26
N TYR A 160 3.19 11.86 0.21
CA TYR A 160 4.18 12.90 -0.08
C TYR A 160 3.50 14.22 -0.49
N ASN A 161 2.55 14.18 -1.43
CA ASN A 161 1.88 15.38 -1.95
C ASN A 161 0.94 16.05 -0.94
N ASN A 162 0.32 15.28 -0.04
CA ASN A 162 -0.44 15.85 1.07
C ASN A 162 0.45 16.24 2.27
N GLY A 163 1.75 15.92 2.23
CA GLY A 163 2.76 16.40 3.16
C GLY A 163 3.40 17.73 2.75
N THR A 164 3.33 18.10 1.46
CA THR A 164 3.87 19.34 0.88
C THR A 164 2.92 20.53 0.90
N ASN A 165 1.66 20.36 1.29
CA ASN A 165 0.80 21.48 1.69
C ASN A 165 1.14 21.89 3.14
N LYS A 166 2.26 22.59 3.32
CA LYS A 166 2.58 23.35 4.53
C LYS A 166 2.89 24.79 4.13
#